data_AF-A0A523PVP9-F1
#
_entry.id   AF-A0A523PVP9-F1
#
_cell.length_a   1.000
_cell.length_b   1.000
_cell.length_c   1.000
_cell.angle_alpha   90.00
_cell.angle_beta   90.00
_cell.angle_gamma   90.00
#
_symmetry.space_group_name_H-M   'P 1'
#
loop_
_entity.id
_entity.type
_entity.pdbx_description
1 polymer ?
#
loop_
_entity_poly.entity_id
_entity_poly.type
_entity_poly.pdbx_seq_one_letter_code
_entity_poly.pdbx_strand_id
1 'polypeptide(L)'
;MTAFMEKAEAGPFAFVVYSKDGTPGMTVQLITQFVSDVLAALLAAFVVSKLSTYGARLMGITLMGVFAWLTIGVPYWTWYRFPTEFVTAGFLEQVIGWFAAGIVIAGIAKPASE
;
A
#
# COMPACT_ATOMS: atom_id res chain seq x y z
N MET A 1 24.41 -8.91 27.59
CA MET A 1 23.56 -8.29 26.54
C MET A 1 24.20 -8.45 25.16
N THR A 2 25.52 -8.30 25.03
CA THR A 2 26.31 -8.50 23.80
C THR A 2 26.15 -9.89 23.16
N ALA A 3 26.39 -10.98 23.91
CA ALA A 3 26.26 -12.34 23.35
C ALA A 3 24.82 -12.74 22.93
N PHE A 4 23.81 -12.08 23.49
CA PHE A 4 22.41 -12.27 23.08
C PHE A 4 22.11 -11.53 21.77
N MET A 5 22.63 -10.30 21.61
CA MET A 5 22.52 -9.54 20.37
C MET A 5 23.30 -10.21 19.22
N GLU A 6 24.53 -10.67 19.45
CA GLU A 6 25.32 -11.39 18.44
C GLU A 6 24.62 -12.67 17.96
N LYS A 7 23.98 -13.41 18.88
CA LYS A 7 23.20 -14.59 18.54
C LYS A 7 21.90 -14.26 17.81
N ALA A 8 21.27 -13.13 18.13
CA ALA A 8 20.07 -12.66 17.45
C ALA A 8 20.37 -12.18 16.03
N GLU A 9 21.51 -11.49 15.82
CA GLU A 9 21.98 -11.05 14.49
C GLU A 9 22.39 -12.22 13.60
N ALA A 10 23.06 -13.23 14.16
CA ALA A 10 23.51 -14.40 13.41
C ALA A 10 22.42 -15.49 13.24
N GLY A 11 21.28 -15.35 13.91
CA GLY A 11 20.22 -16.35 13.96
C GLY A 11 19.22 -16.24 12.79
N PRO A 12 18.49 -17.32 12.46
CA PRO A 12 17.43 -17.27 11.47
C PRO A 12 16.25 -16.42 11.96
N PHE A 13 15.71 -15.57 11.08
CA PHE A 13 14.48 -14.82 11.30
C PHE A 13 13.35 -15.40 10.46
N ALA A 14 12.18 -15.60 11.08
CA ALA A 14 10.97 -16.04 10.38
C ALA A 14 9.77 -15.21 10.83
N PHE A 15 8.96 -14.78 9.86
CA PHE A 15 7.64 -14.22 10.09
C PHE A 15 6.61 -15.20 9.53
N VAL A 16 5.75 -15.73 10.40
CA VAL A 16 4.78 -16.78 10.05
C VAL A 16 3.38 -16.31 10.38
N VAL A 17 2.52 -16.30 9.37
CA VAL A 17 1.07 -16.10 9.55
C VAL A 17 0.42 -17.48 9.60
N TYR A 18 -0.14 -17.82 10.75
CA TYR A 18 -0.79 -19.11 10.98
C TYR A 18 -2.27 -18.92 11.32
N SER A 19 -3.12 -19.69 10.63
CA SER A 19 -4.55 -19.81 10.91
C SER A 19 -4.87 -21.27 11.14
N LYS A 20 -5.59 -21.57 12.22
CA LYS A 20 -6.16 -22.90 12.46
C LYS A 20 -7.30 -23.22 11.50
N ASP A 21 -7.96 -22.17 10.99
CA ASP A 21 -9.12 -22.28 10.11
C ASP A 21 -8.64 -22.36 8.65
N GLY A 22 -9.37 -23.12 7.84
CA GLY A 22 -9.07 -23.30 6.42
C GLY A 22 -9.19 -22.01 5.60
N THR A 23 -8.71 -22.04 4.35
CA THR A 23 -8.78 -20.88 3.47
C THR A 23 -10.17 -20.73 2.86
N PRO A 24 -10.73 -19.51 2.73
CA PRO A 24 -11.90 -19.28 1.88
C PRO A 24 -11.65 -19.82 0.47
N GLY A 25 -12.71 -20.25 -0.21
CA GLY A 25 -12.59 -20.77 -1.58
C GLY A 25 -12.12 -19.68 -2.56
N MET A 26 -11.23 -20.05 -3.48
CA MET A 26 -10.50 -19.18 -4.43
C MET A 26 -11.37 -18.11 -5.12
N THR A 27 -12.66 -18.39 -5.35
CA THR A 27 -13.63 -17.46 -5.92
C THR A 27 -13.70 -16.13 -5.18
N VAL A 28 -13.72 -16.16 -3.83
CA VAL A 28 -13.83 -14.93 -3.03
C VAL A 28 -12.57 -14.08 -3.18
N GLN A 29 -11.38 -14.70 -3.12
CA GLN A 29 -10.13 -13.97 -3.27
C GLN A 29 -10.00 -13.37 -4.68
N LEU A 30 -10.43 -14.09 -5.72
CA LEU A 30 -10.41 -13.58 -7.09
C LEU A 30 -11.33 -12.38 -7.27
N ILE A 31 -12.55 -12.41 -6.72
CA ILE A 31 -13.47 -11.26 -6.77
C ILE A 31 -12.88 -10.07 -6.02
N THR A 32 -12.36 -10.27 -4.80
CA THR A 32 -11.74 -9.19 -4.03
C THR A 32 -10.53 -8.60 -4.76
N GLN A 33 -9.68 -9.45 -5.35
CA GLN A 33 -8.53 -8.99 -6.13
C GLN A 33 -8.95 -8.19 -7.36
N PHE A 34 -9.93 -8.70 -8.12
CA PHE A 34 -10.46 -8.01 -9.30
C PHE A 34 -10.97 -6.61 -8.96
N VAL A 35 -11.75 -6.48 -7.89
CA VAL A 35 -12.25 -5.16 -7.44
C VAL A 35 -11.08 -4.25 -7.04
N SER A 36 -10.10 -4.77 -6.31
CA SER A 36 -8.90 -4.01 -5.93
C SER A 36 -8.13 -3.49 -7.15
N ASP A 37 -7.92 -4.35 -8.14
CA ASP A 37 -7.19 -4.02 -9.36
C ASP A 37 -7.94 -3.00 -10.22
N VAL A 38 -9.27 -3.10 -10.32
CA VAL A 38 -10.11 -2.11 -11.00
C VAL A 38 -9.99 -0.74 -10.32
N LEU A 39 -10.07 -0.70 -8.98
CA LEU A 39 -9.90 0.54 -8.24
C LEU A 39 -8.50 1.14 -8.44
N ALA A 40 -7.46 0.31 -8.37
CA ALA A 40 -6.09 0.74 -8.63
C ALA A 40 -5.92 1.29 -10.06
N ALA A 41 -6.51 0.64 -11.07
CA ALA A 41 -6.49 1.10 -12.45
C ALA A 41 -7.22 2.45 -12.63
N LEU A 42 -8.34 2.66 -11.94
CA LEU A 42 -9.05 3.95 -11.96
C LEU A 42 -8.22 5.06 -11.32
N LEU A 43 -7.50 4.77 -10.23
CA LEU A 43 -6.58 5.74 -9.62
C LEU A 43 -5.41 6.06 -10.55
N ALA A 44 -4.84 5.05 -11.22
CA ALA A 44 -3.80 5.26 -12.22
C ALA A 44 -4.32 6.12 -13.38
N ALA A 45 -5.52 5.83 -13.89
CA ALA A 45 -6.19 6.64 -14.92
C ALA A 45 -6.39 8.09 -14.48
N PHE A 46 -6.80 8.32 -13.23
CA PHE A 46 -6.92 9.66 -12.65
C PHE A 46 -5.57 10.39 -12.65
N VAL A 47 -4.50 9.74 -12.19
CA VAL A 47 -3.15 10.35 -12.13
C VAL A 47 -2.65 10.75 -13.52
N VAL A 48 -2.86 9.92 -14.54
CA VAL A 48 -2.41 10.23 -15.92
C VAL A 48 -3.32 11.22 -16.64
N SER A 49 -4.55 11.44 -16.17
CA SER A 49 -5.53 12.32 -16.84
C SER A 49 -5.19 13.82 -16.82
N LYS A 50 -4.08 14.19 -16.15
CA LYS A 50 -3.44 15.51 -16.01
C LYS A 50 -3.71 16.18 -14.66
N LEU A 51 -2.62 16.47 -13.94
CA LEU A 51 -2.63 17.14 -12.63
C LEU A 51 -2.00 18.53 -12.76
N SER A 52 -2.82 19.55 -13.03
CA SER A 52 -2.33 20.91 -13.33
C SER A 52 -2.17 21.81 -12.09
N THR A 53 -3.05 21.65 -11.10
CA THR A 53 -3.05 22.48 -9.90
C THR A 53 -2.23 21.84 -8.78
N TYR A 54 -1.78 22.65 -7.82
CA TYR A 54 -1.15 22.13 -6.60
C TYR A 54 -2.04 21.08 -5.91
N GLY A 55 -3.33 21.39 -5.71
CA GLY A 55 -4.28 20.49 -5.07
C GLY A 55 -4.47 19.17 -5.83
N ALA A 56 -4.57 19.23 -7.16
CA ALA A 56 -4.67 18.02 -7.99
C ALA A 56 -3.42 17.14 -7.87
N ARG A 57 -2.23 17.75 -7.83
CA ARG A 57 -0.96 17.02 -7.66
C ARG A 57 -0.83 16.40 -6.28
N LEU A 58 -1.13 17.17 -5.22
CA LEU A 58 -1.15 16.66 -3.85
C LEU A 58 -2.12 15.48 -3.72
N MET A 59 -3.33 15.61 -4.28
CA MET A 59 -4.31 14.53 -4.30
C MET A 59 -3.78 13.33 -5.09
N GLY A 60 -3.25 13.53 -6.29
CA GLY A 60 -2.68 12.46 -7.10
C GLY A 60 -1.57 11.69 -6.38
N ILE A 61 -0.66 12.39 -5.70
CA ILE A 61 0.42 11.77 -4.92
C ILE A 61 -0.15 11.01 -3.71
N THR A 62 -1.13 11.57 -3.01
CA THR A 62 -1.80 10.88 -1.90
C THR A 62 -2.48 9.59 -2.38
N LEU A 63 -3.14 9.64 -3.56
CA LEU A 63 -3.77 8.49 -4.19
C LEU A 63 -2.76 7.44 -4.66
N MET A 64 -1.49 7.78 -4.89
CA MET A 64 -0.45 6.77 -5.13
C MET A 64 -0.21 5.89 -3.89
N GLY A 65 -0.36 6.43 -2.68
CA GLY A 65 -0.34 5.63 -1.45
C GLY A 65 -1.51 4.65 -1.37
N VAL A 66 -2.71 5.10 -1.74
CA VAL A 66 -3.90 4.22 -1.84
C VAL A 66 -3.69 3.15 -2.91
N PHE A 67 -3.15 3.53 -4.07
CA PHE A 67 -2.80 2.60 -5.14
C PHE A 67 -1.81 1.52 -4.67
N ALA A 68 -0.75 1.91 -3.95
CA ALA A 68 0.21 0.97 -3.39
C ALA A 68 -0.47 0.00 -2.40
N TRP A 69 -1.38 0.49 -1.56
CA TRP A 69 -2.12 -0.37 -0.64
C TRP A 69 -3.10 -1.32 -1.35
N LEU A 70 -3.81 -0.87 -2.38
CA LEU A 70 -4.70 -1.73 -3.18
C LEU A 70 -3.92 -2.85 -3.90
N THR A 71 -2.70 -2.56 -4.34
CA THR A 71 -1.87 -3.51 -5.10
C THR A 71 -1.00 -4.41 -4.23
N ILE A 72 -0.79 -4.07 -2.95
CA ILE A 72 0.09 -4.84 -2.02
C ILE A 72 -0.67 -5.24 -0.75
N GLY A 73 -1.28 -4.29 -0.06
CA GLY A 73 -1.99 -4.51 1.20
C GLY A 73 -3.21 -5.41 1.05
N VAL A 74 -4.02 -5.22 0.00
CA VAL A 74 -5.16 -6.11 -0.27
C VAL A 74 -4.69 -7.55 -0.54
N PRO A 75 -3.69 -7.81 -1.41
CA PRO A 75 -3.11 -9.14 -1.53
C PRO A 75 -2.57 -9.72 -0.22
N TYR A 76 -1.92 -8.91 0.62
CA TYR A 76 -1.46 -9.34 1.95
C TYR A 76 -2.62 -9.83 2.82
N TRP A 77 -3.77 -9.16 2.74
CA TRP A 77 -4.97 -9.56 3.45
C TRP A 77 -5.62 -10.83 2.85
N THR A 78 -5.76 -10.89 1.53
CA THR A 78 -6.56 -11.92 0.85
C THR A 78 -5.78 -13.22 0.61
N TRP A 79 -4.56 -13.13 0.08
CA TRP A 79 -3.72 -14.27 -0.29
C TRP A 79 -2.80 -14.69 0.85
N TYR A 80 -2.23 -13.73 1.57
CA TYR A 80 -1.21 -14.00 2.60
C TYR A 80 -1.73 -13.94 4.05
N ARG A 81 -3.02 -13.65 4.24
CA ARG A 81 -3.72 -13.71 5.54
C ARG A 81 -3.16 -12.79 6.63
N PHE A 82 -2.45 -11.73 6.25
CA PHE A 82 -1.96 -10.78 7.23
C PHE A 82 -3.13 -10.24 8.07
N PRO A 83 -2.93 -10.01 9.38
CA PRO A 83 -3.98 -9.51 10.26
C PRO A 83 -4.60 -8.22 9.72
N THR A 84 -5.90 -8.04 9.94
CA THR A 84 -6.62 -6.84 9.49
C THR A 84 -5.99 -5.57 10.08
N GLU A 85 -5.50 -5.63 11.31
CA GLU A 85 -4.79 -4.55 11.99
C GLU A 85 -3.49 -4.19 11.26
N PHE A 86 -2.74 -5.18 10.77
CA PHE A 86 -1.53 -4.95 10.00
C PHE A 86 -1.84 -4.24 8.68
N VAL A 87 -2.85 -4.74 7.96
CA VAL A 87 -3.23 -4.21 6.66
C VAL A 87 -3.84 -2.81 6.78
N THR A 88 -4.66 -2.57 7.80
CA THR A 88 -5.26 -1.25 8.07
C THR A 88 -4.22 -0.23 8.55
N ALA A 89 -3.27 -0.63 9.40
CA ALA A 89 -2.13 0.21 9.76
C ALA A 89 -1.29 0.58 8.52
N GLY A 90 -1.04 -0.40 7.64
CA GLY A 90 -0.35 -0.16 6.36
C GLY A 90 -1.12 0.79 5.43
N PHE A 91 -2.45 0.75 5.42
CA PHE A 91 -3.25 1.73 4.68
C PHE A 91 -3.02 3.14 5.20
N LEU A 92 -3.14 3.33 6.52
CA LEU A 92 -2.96 4.63 7.16
C LEU A 92 -1.54 5.16 6.98
N GLU A 93 -0.54 4.30 7.13
CA GLU A 93 0.87 4.64 6.91
C GLU A 93 1.08 5.15 5.48
N GLN A 94 0.61 4.42 4.47
CA GLN A 94 0.75 4.85 3.08
C GLN A 94 -0.01 6.15 2.79
N VAL A 95 -1.25 6.29 3.25
CA VAL A 95 -2.04 7.51 2.99
C VAL A 95 -1.40 8.73 3.67
N ILE A 96 -1.04 8.62 4.94
CA ILE A 96 -0.45 9.73 5.70
C ILE A 96 0.95 10.07 5.17
N GLY A 97 1.77 9.05 4.91
CA GLY A 97 3.12 9.20 4.39
C GLY A 97 3.14 9.88 3.02
N TRP A 98 2.31 9.41 2.09
CA TRP A 98 2.22 10.01 0.75
C TRP A 98 1.51 11.35 0.73
N PHE A 99 0.58 11.61 1.65
CA PHE A 99 0.03 12.95 1.84
C PHE A 99 1.12 13.94 2.29
N ALA A 100 1.90 13.58 3.32
CA ALA A 100 2.99 14.41 3.82
C ALA A 100 4.07 14.65 2.77
N ALA A 101 4.49 13.60 2.05
CA ALA A 101 5.41 13.71 0.92
C ALA A 101 4.81 14.58 -0.19
N GLY A 102 3.51 14.42 -0.47
CA GLY A 102 2.78 15.16 -1.49
C GLY A 102 2.78 16.67 -1.25
N ILE A 103 2.74 17.13 0.01
CA ILE A 103 2.83 18.58 0.33
C ILE A 103 4.15 19.16 -0.22
N VAL A 104 5.25 18.44 -0.01
CA VAL A 104 6.58 18.86 -0.46
C VAL A 104 6.70 18.70 -1.98
N ILE A 105 6.35 17.53 -2.51
CA ILE A 105 6.50 17.21 -3.94
C ILE A 105 5.62 18.14 -4.79
N ALA A 106 4.37 18.37 -4.42
CA ALA A 106 3.48 19.26 -5.17
C ALA A 106 3.92 20.73 -5.10
N GLY A 107 4.67 21.12 -4.06
CA GLY A 107 5.25 22.46 -3.94
C GLY A 107 6.50 22.65 -4.81
N ILE A 108 7.32 21.61 -4.97
CA ILE A 108 8.60 21.66 -5.67
C ILE A 108 8.47 21.30 -7.16
N ALA A 109 7.77 20.21 -7.47
CA ALA A 109 7.60 19.75 -8.83
C ALA A 109 6.72 20.74 -9.60
N LYS A 110 7.24 21.36 -10.66
CA LYS A 110 6.47 22.27 -11.52
C LYS A 110 5.58 21.45 -12.46
N PRO A 111 4.37 21.94 -12.80
CA PRO A 111 3.57 21.28 -13.83
C PRO A 111 4.34 21.34 -15.16
N ALA A 112 4.17 20.32 -16.00
CA ALA A 112 4.72 20.36 -17.35
C ALA A 112 4.18 21.61 -18.07
N SER A 113 5.08 22.39 -18.68
CA SER A 113 4.69 23.46 -19.58
C SER A 113 3.98 22.82 -20.78
N GLU A 114 2.76 23.27 -21.10
CA GLU A 114 2.13 22.99 -22.39
C GLU A 114 2.96 23.56 -23.55
#